data_AF-A0A9P6VNL4-F1
#
_entry.id   AF-A0A9P6VNL4-F1
#
_cell.length_a   1.000
_cell.length_b   1.000
_cell.length_c   1.000
_cell.angle_alpha   90.00
_cell.angle_beta   90.00
_cell.angle_gamma   90.00
#
_symmetry.space_group_name_H-M   'P 1'
#
loop_
_entity.id
_entity.type
_entity.pdbx_description
1 polymer ?
#
loop_
_entity_poly.entity_id
_entity_poly.type
_entity_poly.pdbx_seq_one_letter_code
_entity_poly.pdbx_strand_id
1 'polypeptide(L)'
;MTLLQHAPFWIHIILETPASLNFFFNPSEQLSSPAPQAHAIIRQYAVLLLVSNLIALNFALGPLDQTGKNVALALSVYHLAPIFRAGSRILNGDHLYGHGLGGPWLHLWVHGGCFAALLTVGLLSRINKNPVKN
;
A
#
# COMPACT_ATOMS: atom_id res chain seq x y z
N MET A 1 15.29 -9.46 16.59
CA MET A 1 14.30 -9.12 15.54
C MET A 1 15.08 -8.63 14.34
N THR A 2 14.87 -9.21 13.16
CA THR A 2 15.69 -8.85 11.99
C THR A 2 15.08 -7.64 11.31
N LEU A 3 15.93 -6.71 10.86
CA LEU A 3 15.56 -5.53 10.05
C LEU A 3 14.57 -5.89 8.92
N LEU A 4 14.71 -7.10 8.37
CA LEU A 4 13.88 -7.68 7.32
C LEU A 4 12.38 -7.75 7.66
N GLN A 5 12.01 -7.90 8.95
CA GLN A 5 10.60 -7.98 9.36
C GLN A 5 9.93 -6.60 9.44
N HIS A 6 10.72 -5.53 9.59
CA HIS A 6 10.22 -4.15 9.67
C HIS A 6 10.26 -3.44 8.31
N ALA A 7 11.16 -3.87 7.42
CA ALA A 7 11.31 -3.31 6.07
C ALA A 7 9.98 -3.19 5.29
N PRO A 8 9.02 -4.14 5.34
CA PRO A 8 7.76 -4.00 4.62
C PRO A 8 6.92 -2.79 5.06
N PHE A 9 6.95 -2.42 6.34
CA PHE A 9 6.27 -1.22 6.83
C PHE A 9 6.95 0.06 6.34
N TRP A 10 8.28 0.08 6.30
CA TRP A 10 9.02 1.20 5.70
C TRP A 10 8.73 1.36 4.22
N ILE A 11 8.68 0.25 3.47
CA ILE A 11 8.33 0.26 2.04
C ILE A 11 6.91 0.83 1.86
N HIS A 12 5.92 0.39 2.65
CA HIS A 12 4.57 0.95 2.62
C HIS A 12 4.59 2.47 2.82
N ILE A 13 5.26 2.96 3.87
CA ILE A 13 5.36 4.39 4.18
C ILE A 13 5.97 5.18 3.01
N ILE A 14 7.07 4.68 2.43
CA ILE A 14 7.78 5.35 1.33
C ILE A 14 6.90 5.42 0.07
N LEU A 15 6.14 4.37 -0.24
CA LEU A 15 5.27 4.34 -1.43
C LEU A 15 4.03 5.22 -1.24
N GLU A 16 3.38 5.13 -0.08
CA GLU A 16 2.07 5.74 0.11
C GLU A 16 2.15 7.19 0.59
N THR A 17 3.28 7.65 1.13
CA THR A 17 3.46 9.08 1.50
C THR A 17 3.33 10.01 0.29
N PRO A 18 4.11 9.86 -0.79
CA PRO A 18 3.95 10.72 -1.96
C PRO A 18 2.58 10.55 -2.63
N ALA A 19 1.99 9.34 -2.61
CA ALA A 19 0.64 9.12 -3.12
C ALA A 19 -0.42 9.88 -2.29
N SER A 20 -0.36 9.80 -0.96
CA SER A 20 -1.23 10.54 -0.04
C SER A 20 -1.13 12.05 -0.28
N LEU A 21 0.09 12.59 -0.35
CA LEU A 21 0.30 14.01 -0.64
C LEU A 21 -0.29 14.40 -2.01
N ASN A 22 -0.05 13.58 -3.05
CA ASN A 22 -0.56 13.87 -4.39
C ASN A 22 -2.09 13.84 -4.44
N PHE A 23 -2.73 12.87 -3.77
CA PHE A 23 -4.20 12.78 -3.73
C PHE A 23 -4.81 13.97 -2.98
N PHE A 24 -4.11 14.48 -1.95
CA PHE A 24 -4.60 15.60 -1.16
C PHE A 24 -4.51 16.94 -1.93
N PHE A 25 -3.34 17.22 -2.49
CA PHE A 25 -3.05 18.50 -3.14
C PHE A 25 -3.49 18.54 -4.61
N ASN A 26 -3.39 17.41 -5.33
CA ASN A 26 -3.70 17.29 -6.75
C ASN A 26 -4.82 16.25 -7.02
N PRO A 27 -6.04 16.42 -6.47
CA PRO A 27 -7.10 15.42 -6.60
C PRO A 27 -7.57 15.23 -8.05
N SER A 28 -7.47 16.26 -8.90
CA SER A 28 -7.88 16.15 -10.30
C SER A 28 -6.97 15.23 -11.12
N GLU A 29 -5.71 15.05 -10.74
CA GLU A 29 -4.79 14.11 -11.40
C GLU A 29 -5.15 12.64 -11.15
N GLN A 30 -6.05 12.37 -10.20
CA GLN A 30 -6.49 11.00 -9.88
C GLN A 30 -7.67 10.55 -10.75
N LEU A 31 -8.14 11.42 -11.64
CA LEU A 31 -9.34 11.22 -12.46
C LEU A 31 -8.97 11.32 -13.94
N SER A 32 -9.70 10.58 -14.79
CA SER A 32 -9.54 10.66 -16.25
C SER A 32 -10.08 11.97 -16.83
N SER A 33 -10.97 12.64 -16.10
CA SER A 33 -11.50 13.96 -16.44
C SER A 33 -11.78 14.78 -15.17
N PRO A 34 -11.76 16.13 -15.24
CA PRO A 34 -12.07 16.97 -14.09
C PRO A 34 -13.48 16.67 -13.54
N ALA A 35 -13.57 16.27 -12.27
CA ALA A 35 -14.83 16.07 -11.56
C ALA A 35 -14.73 16.64 -10.13
N PRO A 36 -14.98 17.95 -9.93
CA PRO A 36 -14.83 18.63 -8.64
C PRO A 36 -15.61 17.98 -7.48
N GLN A 37 -16.77 17.38 -7.79
CA GLN A 37 -17.59 16.66 -6.82
C GLN A 37 -16.88 15.46 -6.18
N ALA A 38 -15.89 14.87 -6.85
CA ALA A 38 -15.11 13.75 -6.33
C ALA A 38 -13.94 14.21 -5.45
N HIS A 39 -13.54 15.49 -5.49
CA HIS A 39 -12.34 15.97 -4.80
C HIS A 39 -12.40 15.77 -3.28
N ALA A 40 -13.57 15.95 -2.66
CA ALA A 40 -13.74 15.73 -1.22
C ALA A 40 -13.44 14.27 -0.84
N ILE A 41 -13.94 13.32 -1.64
CA ILE A 41 -13.72 11.87 -1.43
C ILE A 41 -12.25 11.51 -1.65
N ILE A 42 -11.62 12.06 -2.68
CA ILE A 42 -10.19 11.81 -2.97
C ILE A 42 -9.31 12.33 -1.84
N ARG A 43 -9.61 13.51 -1.30
CA ARG A 43 -8.88 14.06 -0.13
C ARG A 43 -9.13 13.26 1.15
N GLN A 44 -10.35 12.77 1.36
CA GLN A 44 -10.62 11.84 2.46
C GLN A 44 -9.80 10.55 2.32
N TYR A 45 -9.70 10.01 1.09
CA TYR A 45 -8.86 8.85 0.82
C TYR A 45 -7.36 9.15 1.04
N ALA A 46 -6.90 10.35 0.67
CA ALA A 46 -5.54 10.81 0.97
C ALA A 46 -5.23 10.79 2.47
N VAL A 47 -6.17 11.26 3.30
CA VAL A 47 -6.04 11.22 4.76
C VAL A 47 -6.03 9.78 5.27
N LEU A 48 -6.85 8.88 4.72
CA LEU A 48 -6.80 7.45 5.08
C LEU A 48 -5.45 6.81 4.75
N LEU A 49 -4.81 7.16 3.63
CA LEU A 49 -3.44 6.72 3.31
C LEU A 49 -2.41 7.29 4.29
N LEU A 50 -2.56 8.54 4.69
CA LEU A 50 -1.70 9.12 5.72
C LEU A 50 -1.85 8.36 7.04
N VAL A 51 -3.09 8.03 7.44
CA VAL A 51 -3.35 7.24 8.64
C VAL A 51 -2.75 5.84 8.55
N SER A 52 -2.82 5.16 7.40
CA SER A 52 -2.16 3.85 7.24
C SER A 52 -0.65 3.95 7.38
N ASN A 53 -0.03 5.04 6.90
CA ASN A 53 1.40 5.30 7.11
C ASN A 53 1.74 5.51 8.59
N LEU A 54 0.92 6.27 9.33
CA LEU A 54 1.14 6.46 10.77
C LEU A 54 1.00 5.14 11.53
N ILE A 55 0.03 4.30 11.17
CA ILE A 55 -0.11 2.96 11.73
C ILE A 55 1.13 2.12 11.39
N ALA A 56 1.58 2.10 10.13
CA ALA A 56 2.78 1.38 9.72
C ALA A 56 4.03 1.88 10.46
N LEU A 57 4.14 3.19 10.70
CA LEU A 57 5.28 3.80 11.40
C LEU A 57 5.45 3.27 12.82
N ASN A 58 4.34 3.01 13.53
CA ASN A 58 4.38 2.39 14.87
C ASN A 58 5.09 1.03 14.84
N PHE A 59 4.89 0.23 13.80
CA PHE A 59 5.53 -1.09 13.66
C PHE A 59 6.89 -1.04 12.95
N ALA A 60 7.14 0.01 12.18
CA ALA A 60 8.44 0.26 11.56
C ALA A 60 9.49 0.66 12.60
N LEU A 61 9.10 1.42 13.63
CA LEU A 61 9.96 1.90 14.72
C LEU A 61 9.84 1.09 16.01
N GLY A 62 8.68 0.48 16.25
CA GLY A 62 8.37 -0.23 17.48
C GLY A 62 8.55 -1.75 17.41
N PRO A 63 8.29 -2.46 18.52
CA PRO A 63 8.30 -3.91 18.54
C PRO A 63 7.19 -4.49 17.65
N LEU A 64 7.52 -5.54 16.91
CA LEU A 64 6.62 -6.26 16.04
C LEU A 64 6.02 -7.47 16.76
N ASP A 65 4.82 -7.28 17.29
CA ASP A 65 4.02 -8.30 17.96
C ASP A 65 2.99 -8.95 17.00
N GLN A 66 2.06 -9.74 17.55
CA GLN A 66 0.99 -10.34 16.75
C GLN A 66 0.07 -9.29 16.13
N THR A 67 -0.15 -8.17 16.82
CA THR A 67 -0.95 -7.05 16.31
C THR A 67 -0.32 -6.49 15.04
N GLY A 68 0.98 -6.20 15.07
CA GLY A 68 1.70 -5.71 13.90
C GLY A 68 1.68 -6.70 12.73
N LYS A 69 1.74 -8.01 12.99
CA LYS A 69 1.58 -9.05 11.95
C LYS A 69 0.17 -9.05 11.34
N ASN A 70 -0.88 -8.84 12.14
CA ASN A 70 -2.25 -8.72 11.64
C ASN A 70 -2.43 -7.43 10.82
N VAL A 71 -1.81 -6.34 11.25
CA VAL A 71 -1.77 -5.07 10.51
C VAL A 71 -1.03 -5.25 9.18
N ALA A 72 0.12 -5.92 9.15
CA ALA A 72 0.82 -6.22 7.91
C ALA A 72 -0.08 -6.97 6.91
N LEU A 73 -0.84 -7.95 7.38
CA LEU A 73 -1.81 -8.66 6.54
C LEU A 73 -2.90 -7.71 6.02
N ALA A 74 -3.47 -6.85 6.86
CA ALA A 74 -4.47 -5.86 6.42
C ALA A 74 -3.91 -4.88 5.38
N LEU A 75 -2.69 -4.36 5.60
CA LEU A 75 -2.00 -3.48 4.66
C LEU A 75 -1.62 -4.20 3.36
N SER A 76 -1.34 -5.50 3.39
CA SER A 76 -1.16 -6.27 2.15
C SER A 76 -2.44 -6.27 1.32
N VAL A 77 -3.62 -6.50 1.93
CA VAL A 77 -4.90 -6.47 1.21
C VAL A 77 -5.16 -5.10 0.56
N TYR A 78 -4.79 -4.02 1.23
CA TYR A 78 -4.86 -2.67 0.66
C TYR A 78 -4.12 -2.58 -0.70
N HIS A 79 -2.91 -3.15 -0.81
CA HIS A 79 -2.11 -3.07 -2.04
C HIS A 79 -2.70 -3.84 -3.24
N LEU A 80 -3.69 -4.72 -3.04
CA LEU A 80 -4.42 -5.33 -4.16
C LEU A 80 -5.15 -4.29 -5.01
N ALA A 81 -5.68 -3.22 -4.40
CA ALA A 81 -6.40 -2.18 -5.12
C ALA A 81 -5.51 -1.39 -6.13
N PRO A 82 -4.34 -0.85 -5.75
CA PRO A 82 -3.44 -0.22 -6.70
C PRO A 82 -2.83 -1.20 -7.71
N ILE A 83 -2.61 -2.48 -7.34
CA ILE A 83 -2.23 -3.54 -8.28
C ILE A 83 -3.30 -3.71 -9.36
N PHE A 84 -4.56 -3.87 -8.96
CA PHE A 84 -5.67 -4.02 -9.90
C PHE A 84 -5.83 -2.79 -10.79
N ARG A 85 -5.74 -1.59 -10.22
CA ARG A 85 -5.78 -0.32 -10.97
C ARG A 85 -4.65 -0.18 -11.98
N ALA A 86 -3.43 -0.59 -11.62
CA ALA A 86 -2.30 -0.59 -12.53
C ALA A 86 -2.46 -1.64 -13.64
N GLY A 87 -2.90 -2.85 -13.28
CA GLY A 87 -3.18 -3.94 -14.22
C GLY A 87 -4.26 -3.59 -15.23
N SER A 88 -5.38 -2.99 -14.79
CA SER A 88 -6.45 -2.57 -15.70
C SER A 88 -5.96 -1.54 -16.71
N ARG A 89 -5.13 -0.58 -16.30
CA ARG A 89 -4.51 0.40 -17.22
C ARG A 89 -3.57 -0.25 -18.23
N ILE A 90 -2.77 -1.23 -17.81
CA ILE A 90 -1.89 -1.98 -18.73
C ILE A 90 -2.72 -2.73 -19.76
N LEU A 91 -3.78 -3.43 -19.33
CA LEU A 91 -4.65 -4.21 -20.20
C LEU A 91 -5.44 -3.34 -21.19
N ASN A 92 -5.80 -2.12 -20.79
CA ASN A 92 -6.50 -1.17 -21.65
C ASN A 92 -5.58 -0.40 -22.61
N GLY A 93 -4.26 -0.61 -22.56
CA GLY A 93 -3.30 0.09 -23.42
C GLY A 93 -3.00 1.53 -22.99
N ASP A 94 -3.39 1.93 -21.78
CA ASP A 94 -3.15 3.26 -21.21
C ASP A 94 -1.70 3.41 -20.71
N HIS A 95 -0.74 3.18 -21.61
CA HIS A 95 0.69 3.21 -21.29
C HIS A 95 1.23 4.63 -21.10
N LEU A 96 0.54 5.65 -21.62
CA LEU A 96 0.98 7.05 -21.69
C LEU A 96 0.14 8.04 -20.87
N TYR A 97 -1.06 7.65 -20.40
CA TYR A 97 -2.00 8.58 -19.77
C TYR A 97 -2.05 8.42 -18.25
N GLY A 98 -1.49 9.39 -17.52
CA GLY A 98 -1.73 9.63 -16.09
C GLY A 98 -0.53 10.27 -15.39
N HIS A 99 -0.67 11.52 -14.94
CA HIS A 99 0.36 12.35 -14.28
C HIS A 99 0.73 11.90 -12.85
N GLY A 100 0.53 10.63 -12.50
CA GLY A 100 1.06 10.08 -11.26
C GLY A 100 2.58 9.94 -11.31
N LEU A 101 3.23 9.87 -10.15
CA LEU A 101 4.66 9.56 -10.06
C LEU A 101 4.90 8.13 -10.60
N GLY A 102 5.24 8.03 -11.87
CA GLY A 102 5.53 6.78 -12.59
C GLY A 102 4.35 6.15 -13.35
N GLY A 103 4.69 5.38 -14.39
CA GLY A 103 3.72 4.69 -15.25
C GLY A 103 3.10 3.44 -14.59
N PRO A 104 2.06 2.86 -15.21
CA PRO A 104 1.29 1.76 -14.60
C PRO A 104 2.13 0.50 -14.34
N TRP A 105 3.18 0.24 -15.13
CA TRP A 105 4.12 -0.86 -14.85
C TRP A 105 4.89 -0.66 -13.55
N LEU A 106 5.38 0.56 -13.27
CA LEU A 106 6.09 0.83 -12.02
C LEU A 106 5.15 0.62 -10.83
N HIS A 107 3.92 1.14 -10.91
CA HIS A 107 2.89 0.95 -9.89
C HIS A 107 2.62 -0.52 -9.61
N LEU A 108 2.48 -1.34 -10.67
CA LEU A 108 2.29 -2.77 -10.54
C LEU A 108 3.45 -3.44 -9.77
N TRP A 109 4.69 -3.13 -10.13
CA TRP A 109 5.87 -3.71 -9.49
C TRP A 109 6.04 -3.28 -8.04
N VAL A 110 5.94 -1.98 -7.74
CA VAL A 110 6.19 -1.48 -6.38
C VAL A 110 5.08 -1.91 -5.42
N HIS A 111 3.81 -1.85 -5.83
CA HIS A 111 2.71 -2.32 -4.99
C HIS A 111 2.66 -3.85 -4.92
N GLY A 112 3.02 -4.57 -6.00
CA GLY A 112 3.16 -6.03 -5.99
C GLY A 112 4.26 -6.51 -5.04
N GLY A 113 5.42 -5.86 -5.05
CA GLY A 113 6.51 -6.12 -4.12
C GLY A 113 6.12 -5.83 -2.67
N CYS A 114 5.49 -4.68 -2.43
CA CYS A 114 5.02 -4.30 -1.09
C CYS A 114 3.93 -5.26 -0.57
N PHE A 115 2.98 -5.65 -1.44
CA PHE A 115 1.98 -6.68 -1.17
C PHE A 115 2.63 -7.98 -0.69
N ALA A 116 3.56 -8.53 -1.49
CA ALA A 116 4.21 -9.79 -1.17
C ALA A 116 4.98 -9.71 0.15
N ALA A 117 5.73 -8.62 0.36
CA ALA A 117 6.54 -8.43 1.55
C ALA A 117 5.69 -8.35 2.84
N LEU A 118 4.60 -7.57 2.83
CA LEU A 118 3.67 -7.45 3.95
C LEU A 118 2.89 -8.75 4.19
N LEU A 119 2.46 -9.42 3.11
CA LEU A 119 1.78 -10.71 3.19
C LEU A 119 2.67 -11.77 3.85
N THR A 120 3.96 -11.83 3.50
CA THR A 120 4.92 -12.74 4.12
C THR A 120 5.04 -12.49 5.62
N VAL A 121 5.13 -11.24 6.07
CA VAL A 121 5.15 -10.91 7.52
C VAL A 121 3.88 -11.38 8.21
N GLY A 122 2.71 -11.15 7.59
CA GLY A 122 1.42 -11.59 8.12
C GLY A 122 1.29 -13.11 8.23
N LEU A 123 1.71 -13.84 7.19
CA LEU A 123 1.55 -15.31 7.10
C LEU A 123 2.58 -16.11 7.89
N LEU A 124 3.83 -15.66 7.97
CA LEU A 124 4.87 -16.33 8.79
C LEU A 124 4.45 -16.46 10.26
N SER A 125 3.59 -15.56 10.75
CA SER A 125 3.02 -15.64 12.10
C SER A 125 2.08 -16.83 12.33
N ARG A 126 1.47 -17.35 11.25
CA ARG A 126 0.47 -18.42 11.29
C ARG A 126 1.09 -19.80 11.09
N ILE A 127 2.15 -19.90 10.29
CA ILE A 127 2.85 -21.16 10.02
C ILE A 127 3.56 -21.67 11.29
N ASN A 128 4.12 -20.77 12.12
CA ASN A 128 4.82 -21.14 13.36
C ASN A 128 3.91 -21.52 14.54
N LYS A 129 2.58 -21.52 14.38
CA LYS A 129 1.62 -21.84 15.46
C LYS A 129 1.11 -23.28 15.47
N ASN A 130 1.65 -24.16 14.63
CA ASN A 130 1.35 -25.60 14.69
C ASN A 130 2.47 -26.35 15.43
N PRO A 131 2.48 -26.41 16.78
CA PRO A 131 3.22 -27.46 17.44
C PRO A 131 2.51 -28.78 17.11
N VAL A 132 3.29 -29.73 16.60
CA VAL A 132 2.89 -31.14 16.50
C VAL A 132 2.32 -31.55 17.85
N LYS A 133 1.02 -31.87 17.88
CA LYS A 133 0.43 -32.56 19.02
C LYS A 133 0.90 -34.01 18.92
N ASN A 134 1.94 -34.35 19.67
CA ASN A 134 2.27 -35.74 20.00
C ASN A 134 1.26 -36.27 21.03
#